data_AF-A0A193CH69-F1
#
_entry.id   AF-A0A193CH69-F1
#
_cell.length_a   1.000
_cell.length_b   1.000
_cell.length_c   1.000
_cell.angle_alpha   90.00
_cell.angle_beta   90.00
_cell.angle_gamma   90.00
#
_symmetry.space_group_name_H-M   'P 1'
#
loop_
_entity.id
_entity.type
_entity.pdbx_description
1 polymer ?
#
loop_
_entity_poly.entity_id
_entity_poly.type
_entity_poly.pdbx_seq_one_letter_code
_entity_poly.pdbx_strand_id
1 'polypeptide(L)'
;TLDATGGAGIGSETSWGNPFTTREMIDAVKEAGFNTLRLPTTWEKHLGPAPDYKIDKAWLERVRTIVDYGIENDMFVIINMHHEDWHFPSYDNYESAKAILTSV
;
A
#
# COMPACT_ATOMS: atom_id res chain seq x y z
N THR A 1 -0.46 0.45 9.39
CA THR A 1 0.14 1.07 8.20
C THR A 1 0.63 -0.01 7.26
N LEU A 2 0.73 0.25 5.95
CA LEU A 2 1.42 -0.62 4.99
C LEU A 2 2.78 -0.04 4.57
N ASP A 3 3.29 0.88 5.39
CA ASP A 3 4.61 1.52 5.29
C ASP A 3 5.71 0.54 5.73
N ALA A 4 6.13 -0.31 4.81
CA ALA A 4 7.25 -1.21 5.00
C ALA A 4 7.81 -1.69 3.65
N THR A 5 9.03 -2.22 3.65
CA THR A 5 9.71 -2.72 2.44
C THR A 5 10.12 -4.19 2.53
N GLY A 6 10.12 -4.80 3.70
CA GLY A 6 10.56 -6.18 3.93
C GLY A 6 9.42 -7.20 3.91
N GLY A 7 9.77 -8.46 4.18
CA GLY A 7 8.79 -9.55 4.31
C GLY A 7 8.28 -10.11 2.98
N ALA A 8 7.24 -10.94 3.08
CA ALA A 8 6.53 -11.54 1.95
C ALA A 8 5.04 -11.73 2.29
N GLY A 9 4.18 -11.68 1.26
CA GLY A 9 2.73 -11.75 1.43
C GLY A 9 2.20 -10.70 2.40
N ILE A 10 1.10 -11.00 3.11
CA ILE A 10 0.51 -10.06 4.08
C ILE A 10 1.45 -9.74 5.26
N GLY A 11 2.43 -10.59 5.56
CA GLY A 11 3.42 -10.34 6.61
C GLY A 11 4.38 -9.19 6.29
N SER A 12 4.37 -8.68 5.06
CA SER A 12 5.21 -7.55 4.66
C SER A 12 4.91 -6.29 5.47
N GLU A 13 3.65 -6.08 5.87
CA GLU A 13 3.25 -4.89 6.65
C GLU A 13 3.88 -4.82 8.05
N THR A 14 4.35 -5.95 8.59
CA THR A 14 4.98 -6.02 9.92
C THR A 14 6.51 -6.02 9.86
N SER A 15 7.09 -5.93 8.66
CA SER A 15 8.54 -6.10 8.46
C SER A 15 9.40 -4.99 9.08
N TRP A 16 8.81 -3.85 9.45
CA TRP A 16 9.46 -2.78 10.22
C TRP A 16 9.04 -2.76 11.71
N GLY A 17 8.48 -3.86 12.22
CA GLY A 17 8.15 -4.03 13.64
C GLY A 17 6.78 -3.51 14.06
N ASN A 18 6.03 -2.90 13.14
CA ASN A 18 4.63 -2.54 13.39
C ASN A 18 3.74 -3.79 13.48
N PRO A 19 2.71 -3.80 14.33
CA PRO A 19 1.71 -4.86 14.32
C PRO A 19 0.84 -4.78 13.06
N PHE A 20 0.04 -5.82 12.84
CA PHE A 20 -1.01 -5.75 11.84
C PHE A 20 -1.97 -4.60 12.16
N THR A 21 -2.32 -3.83 11.12
CA THR A 21 -3.32 -2.76 11.25
C THR A 21 -4.68 -3.35 11.59
N THR A 22 -5.31 -2.90 12.67
CA THR A 22 -6.65 -3.34 13.05
C THR A 22 -7.68 -2.23 12.88
N ARG A 23 -8.96 -2.58 12.95
CA ARG A 23 -10.06 -1.61 12.88
C ARG A 23 -10.00 -0.64 14.06
N GLU A 24 -9.73 -1.15 15.26
CA GLU A 24 -9.68 -0.38 16.50
C GLU A 24 -8.59 0.71 16.45
N MET A 25 -7.49 0.45 15.76
CA MET A 25 -6.45 1.47 15.55
C MET A 25 -6.97 2.65 14.71
N ILE A 26 -7.77 2.37 13.68
CA ILE A 26 -8.34 3.42 12.81
C ILE A 26 -9.48 4.14 13.51
N ASP A 27 -10.31 3.41 14.28
CA ASP A 27 -11.36 4.00 15.12
C ASP A 27 -10.75 4.99 16.12
N ALA A 28 -9.67 4.61 16.81
CA ALA A 28 -8.96 5.50 17.73
C ALA A 28 -8.43 6.78 17.04
N VAL A 29 -7.97 6.67 15.79
CA VAL A 29 -7.54 7.85 15.00
C VAL A 29 -8.73 8.75 14.68
N LYS A 30 -9.90 8.20 14.32
CA LYS A 30 -11.13 8.98 14.10
C LYS A 30 -11.61 9.65 15.39
N GLU A 31 -11.63 8.93 16.51
CA GLU A 31 -12.02 9.44 17.83
C GLU A 31 -11.11 10.58 18.31
N ALA A 32 -9.82 10.53 17.95
CA ALA A 32 -8.88 11.62 18.19
C ALA A 32 -9.15 12.89 17.35
N GLY A 33 -10.13 12.86 16.43
CA GLY A 33 -10.59 14.01 15.66
C GLY A 33 -10.01 14.11 14.25
N PHE A 34 -9.23 13.13 13.79
CA PHE A 34 -8.73 13.12 12.41
C PHE A 34 -9.83 12.64 11.44
N ASN A 35 -9.87 13.25 10.25
CA ASN A 35 -10.85 12.91 9.22
C ASN A 35 -10.22 12.31 7.94
N THR A 36 -8.90 12.16 7.90
CA THR A 36 -8.16 11.70 6.73
C THR A 36 -7.16 10.62 7.14
N LEU A 37 -7.24 9.46 6.49
CA LEU A 37 -6.33 8.33 6.63
C LEU A 37 -5.44 8.25 5.38
N ARG A 38 -4.14 8.52 5.52
CA ARG A 38 -3.17 8.19 4.47
C ARG A 38 -2.62 6.78 4.70
N LEU A 39 -2.79 5.90 3.71
CA LEU A 39 -2.31 4.52 3.70
C LEU A 39 -1.11 4.39 2.75
N PRO A 40 0.10 4.77 3.18
CA PRO A 40 1.32 4.50 2.41
C PRO A 40 1.44 3.01 2.13
N THR A 41 1.62 2.63 0.86
CA THR A 41 1.64 1.22 0.42
C THR A 41 2.79 0.97 -0.54
N THR A 42 3.61 -0.05 -0.23
CA THR A 42 4.64 -0.59 -1.13
C THR A 42 4.08 -1.79 -1.88
N TRP A 43 4.33 -1.88 -3.19
CA TRP A 43 3.73 -2.86 -4.09
C TRP A 43 4.75 -3.81 -4.73
N GLU A 44 6.01 -3.42 -4.91
CA GLU A 44 7.02 -4.14 -5.69
C GLU A 44 7.11 -5.66 -5.44
N LYS A 45 7.06 -6.09 -4.17
CA LYS A 45 7.13 -7.52 -3.77
C LYS A 45 5.80 -8.26 -3.89
N HIS A 46 4.77 -7.53 -4.29
CA HIS A 46 3.40 -7.99 -4.49
C HIS A 46 3.01 -7.89 -5.97
N LEU A 47 3.93 -7.54 -6.87
CA LEU A 47 3.71 -7.61 -8.31
C LEU A 47 4.14 -8.97 -8.84
N GLY A 48 3.32 -9.56 -9.69
CA GLY A 48 3.65 -10.76 -10.46
C GLY A 48 4.74 -10.50 -11.50
N PRO A 49 5.17 -11.54 -12.24
CA PRO A 49 6.17 -11.38 -13.28
C PRO A 49 5.67 -10.48 -14.42
N ALA A 50 6.62 -9.85 -15.12
CA ALA A 50 6.38 -9.19 -16.39
C ALA A 50 5.76 -10.16 -17.42
N PRO A 51 4.96 -9.66 -18.38
CA PRO A 51 4.63 -8.26 -18.61
C PRO A 51 3.36 -7.79 -17.88
N ASP A 52 2.64 -8.69 -17.21
CA ASP A 52 1.32 -8.37 -16.64
C ASP A 52 1.41 -7.71 -15.27
N TYR A 53 2.50 -7.95 -14.51
CA TYR A 53 2.73 -7.37 -13.17
C TYR A 53 1.53 -7.45 -12.22
N LYS A 54 0.72 -8.52 -12.32
CA LYS A 54 -0.53 -8.65 -11.56
C LYS A 54 -0.29 -8.52 -10.06
N ILE A 55 -1.08 -7.68 -9.40
CA ILE A 55 -1.01 -7.53 -7.94
C ILE A 55 -1.43 -8.85 -7.28
N ASP A 56 -0.65 -9.29 -6.29
CA ASP A 56 -0.98 -10.41 -5.42
C ASP A 56 -2.36 -10.17 -4.78
N LYS A 57 -3.24 -11.15 -4.93
CA LYS A 57 -4.64 -11.03 -4.53
C LYS A 57 -4.78 -10.83 -3.02
N ALA A 58 -3.98 -11.52 -2.21
CA ALA A 58 -4.06 -11.41 -0.76
C ALA A 58 -3.58 -10.05 -0.27
N TRP A 59 -2.53 -9.49 -0.91
CA TRP A 59 -2.09 -8.13 -0.64
C TRP A 59 -3.15 -7.09 -1.01
N LEU A 60 -3.76 -7.20 -2.20
CA LEU A 60 -4.81 -6.28 -2.63
C LEU A 60 -6.05 -6.32 -1.71
N GLU A 61 -6.47 -7.52 -1.29
CA GLU A 61 -7.54 -7.70 -0.31
C GLU A 61 -7.18 -7.09 1.05
N ARG A 62 -5.92 -7.21 1.47
CA ARG A 62 -5.44 -6.62 2.72
C ARG A 62 -5.43 -5.08 2.67
N VAL A 63 -4.94 -4.50 1.58
CA VAL A 63 -5.01 -3.05 1.33
C VAL A 63 -6.46 -2.58 1.39
N ARG A 64 -7.36 -3.25 0.65
CA ARG A 64 -8.79 -2.94 0.64
C ARG A 64 -9.38 -2.99 2.04
N THR A 65 -9.07 -4.02 2.84
CA THR A 65 -9.56 -4.14 4.21
C THR A 65 -9.26 -2.89 5.04
N ILE A 66 -8.04 -2.34 4.95
CA ILE A 66 -7.65 -1.15 5.72
C ILE A 66 -8.27 0.13 5.14
N VAL A 67 -8.43 0.21 3.81
CA VAL A 67 -9.17 1.30 3.15
C VAL A 67 -10.62 1.32 3.62
N ASP A 68 -11.28 0.15 3.66
CA ASP A 68 -12.66 -0.01 4.12
C ASP A 68 -12.79 0.41 5.59
N TYR A 69 -11.77 0.17 6.44
CA TYR A 69 -11.76 0.71 7.81
C TYR A 69 -11.90 2.23 7.86
N GLY A 70 -11.19 2.96 6.99
CA GLY A 70 -11.28 4.41 6.89
C GLY A 70 -12.61 4.88 6.30
N ILE A 71 -13.07 4.27 5.21
CA ILE A 71 -14.33 4.64 4.53
C ILE A 71 -15.52 4.44 5.47
N GLU A 72 -15.60 3.30 6.13
CA GLU A 72 -16.68 2.99 7.09
C GLU A 72 -16.63 3.88 8.34
N ASN A 73 -15.50 4.55 8.62
CA ASN A 73 -15.37 5.58 9.66
C ASN A 73 -15.62 7.02 9.16
N ASP A 74 -16.18 7.16 7.96
CA ASP A 74 -16.44 8.47 7.34
C ASP A 74 -15.16 9.33 7.30
N MET A 75 -14.05 8.70 6.89
CA MET A 75 -12.76 9.35 6.67
C MET A 75 -12.43 9.39 5.18
N PHE A 76 -11.71 10.43 4.75
CA PHE A 76 -11.05 10.44 3.45
C PHE A 76 -9.86 9.48 3.47
N VAL A 77 -9.69 8.65 2.44
CA VAL A 77 -8.56 7.72 2.34
C VAL A 77 -7.66 8.09 1.18
N ILE A 78 -6.37 8.26 1.45
CA ILE A 78 -5.33 8.50 0.43
C ILE A 78 -4.46 7.25 0.33
N ILE A 79 -4.42 6.63 -0.85
CA ILE A 79 -3.51 5.53 -1.18
C ILE A 79 -2.46 6.00 -2.19
N ASN A 80 -1.28 5.41 -2.16
CA ASN A 80 -0.20 5.71 -3.10
C ASN A 80 0.66 4.47 -3.39
N MET A 81 1.72 4.71 -4.16
CA MET A 81 2.91 3.88 -4.22
C MET A 81 3.99 4.55 -3.37
N HIS A 82 4.67 3.80 -2.50
CA HIS A 82 5.52 4.42 -1.47
C HIS A 82 7.02 4.20 -1.65
N HIS A 83 7.48 2.94 -1.67
CA HIS A 83 8.90 2.57 -1.63
C HIS A 83 9.29 1.65 -2.78
N GLU A 84 8.75 1.90 -3.97
CA GLU A 84 9.12 1.10 -5.14
C GLU A 84 10.58 1.37 -5.54
N ASP A 85 11.43 0.35 -5.49
CA ASP A 85 12.84 0.51 -5.92
C ASP A 85 12.94 0.78 -7.43
N TRP A 86 11.93 0.36 -8.20
CA TRP A 86 11.86 0.51 -9.66
C TRP A 86 11.27 1.85 -10.12
N HIS A 87 10.66 2.65 -9.23
CA HIS A 87 10.02 3.92 -9.58
C HIS A 87 10.74 5.11 -8.92
N PHE A 88 11.74 5.63 -9.62
CA PHE A 88 12.41 6.89 -9.27
C PHE A 88 12.31 7.92 -10.42
N PRO A 89 12.11 9.22 -10.11
CA PRO A 89 11.81 10.24 -11.10
C PRO A 89 13.08 10.74 -11.80
N SER A 90 13.53 9.99 -12.82
CA SER A 90 14.58 10.43 -13.74
C SER A 90 14.16 10.18 -15.20
N TYR A 91 14.73 10.95 -16.12
CA TYR A 91 14.49 10.73 -17.56
C TYR A 91 15.00 9.36 -18.01
N ASP A 92 16.14 8.91 -17.49
CA ASP A 92 16.72 7.61 -17.82
C ASP A 92 15.81 6.44 -17.40
N ASN A 93 15.03 6.60 -16.33
CA ASN A 93 14.12 5.57 -15.83
C ASN A 93 12.71 5.64 -16.45
N TYR A 94 12.40 6.67 -17.24
CA TYR A 94 11.04 6.94 -17.71
C TYR A 94 10.40 5.74 -18.40
N GLU A 95 11.10 5.14 -19.38
CA GLU A 95 10.52 4.02 -20.15
C GLU A 95 10.37 2.75 -19.29
N SER A 96 11.32 2.46 -18.40
CA SER A 96 11.26 1.31 -17.49
C SER A 96 10.12 1.44 -16.48
N ALA A 97 9.99 2.59 -15.83
CA ALA A 97 8.90 2.84 -14.88
C ALA A 97 7.53 2.87 -15.57
N LYS A 98 7.43 3.49 -16.76
CA LYS A 98 6.20 3.54 -17.54
C LYS A 98 5.69 2.15 -17.93
N ALA A 99 6.60 1.23 -18.28
CA ALA A 99 6.23 -0.13 -18.65
C ALA A 99 5.47 -0.85 -17.53
N ILE A 100 5.87 -0.64 -16.27
CA ILE A 100 5.20 -1.21 -15.10
C ILE A 100 3.94 -0.40 -14.73
N LEU A 101 4.01 0.93 -14.71
CA LEU A 101 2.88 1.78 -14.30
C LEU A 101 1.64 1.65 -15.21
N THR A 102 1.83 1.25 -16.47
CA THR A 102 0.74 1.16 -17.46
C THR A 102 0.23 -0.26 -17.68
N SER A 103 0.84 -1.26 -17.04
CA SER A 103 0.46 -2.67 -17.17
C SER A 103 -0.42 -3.19 -16.03
N VAL A 104 -0.34 -2.56 -14.86
CA VAL A 104 -1.03 -2.98 -13.61
C VAL A 104 -2.52 -2.64 -13.65
#